data_AF-A0A0N4Y016-F1
#
_entry.id   AF-A0A0N4Y016-F1
#
_cell.length_a   1.000
_cell.length_b   1.000
_cell.length_c   1.000
_cell.angle_alpha   90.00
_cell.angle_beta   90.00
_cell.angle_gamma   90.00
#
_symmetry.space_group_name_H-M   'P 1'
#
loop_
_entity.id
_entity.type
_entity.pdbx_description
1 polymer ?
#
loop_
_entity_poly.entity_id
_entity_poly.type
_entity_poly.pdbx_seq_one_letter_code
_entity_poly.pdbx_strand_id
1 'polypeptide(L)'
;MAIEEAEPTTWADLRLDILIFATYQLCHALSTQQVIPVLLNYTPKVGCFDNVCQEIEEKCYRKCDTCTNVCANSTDFETCKSQYKPDFLSSAMEYEYYCIGFYKAFSAITLQYLGVAVGNFFVGNFADKFGRRVTLMGAILLGIPELVLTGKWEFIDG
;
A
#
# COMPACT_ATOMS: atom_id res chain seq x y z
N MET A 1 -8.94 -4.58 43.51
CA MET A 1 -7.78 -5.25 44.12
C MET A 1 -6.63 -5.07 43.15
N ALA A 2 -5.54 -4.46 43.63
CA ALA A 2 -4.42 -3.87 42.89
C ALA A 2 -4.80 -2.68 42.00
N ILE A 3 -4.80 -1.48 42.59
CA ILE A 3 -4.40 -0.27 41.86
C ILE A 3 -2.88 -0.42 41.73
N GLU A 4 -2.42 -0.76 40.53
CA GLU A 4 -0.99 -0.74 40.20
C GLU A 4 -0.57 0.73 40.26
N GLU A 5 0.14 1.11 41.33
CA GLU A 5 0.75 2.42 41.44
C GLU A 5 1.76 2.54 40.30
N ALA A 6 1.45 3.36 39.30
CA ALA A 6 2.40 3.73 38.26
C ALA A 6 3.56 4.49 38.92
N GLU A 7 4.73 3.86 39.01
CA GLU A 7 5.97 4.54 39.39
C GLU A 7 6.19 5.79 38.53
N PRO A 8 6.74 6.88 39.08
CA PRO A 8 7.01 8.09 38.31
C PRO A 8 8.05 7.80 37.24
N THR A 9 7.60 7.71 35.98
CA THR A 9 8.46 7.49 34.81
C THR A 9 9.58 8.52 34.78
N THR A 10 10.84 8.08 34.85
CA THR A 10 11.97 8.98 34.71
C THR A 10 12.12 9.40 33.24
N TRP A 11 12.69 10.57 32.97
CA TRP A 11 12.91 11.08 31.60
C TRP A 11 13.77 10.15 30.73
N ALA A 12 14.55 9.27 31.35
CA ALA A 12 15.35 8.26 30.64
C ALA A 12 14.49 7.10 30.14
N ASP A 13 13.53 6.64 30.94
CA ASP A 13 12.60 5.56 30.58
C ASP A 13 11.69 5.98 29.43
N LEU A 14 11.18 7.23 29.47
CA LEU A 14 10.37 7.78 28.38
C LEU A 14 11.12 7.83 27.03
N ARG A 15 12.43 8.11 27.06
CA ARG A 15 13.26 8.11 25.84
C ARG A 15 13.50 6.69 25.31
N LEU A 16 13.66 5.72 26.21
CA LEU A 16 13.83 4.32 25.85
C LEU A 16 12.55 3.76 25.22
N ASP A 17 11.39 4.07 25.79
CA ASP A 17 10.10 3.61 25.27
C ASP A 17 9.79 4.18 23.89
N ILE A 18 10.07 5.47 23.68
CA ILE A 18 9.94 6.10 22.35
C ILE A 18 10.91 5.46 21.35
N LEU A 19 12.14 5.17 21.76
CA LEU A 19 13.14 4.53 20.91
C LEU A 19 12.74 3.09 20.54
N ILE A 20 12.25 2.31 21.51
CA ILE A 20 11.75 0.94 21.29
C ILE A 20 10.56 0.98 20.35
N PHE A 21 9.63 1.91 20.56
CA PHE A 21 8.47 2.07 19.68
C PHE A 21 8.89 2.43 18.26
N ALA A 22 9.76 3.44 18.09
CA ALA A 22 10.26 3.84 16.78
C ALA A 22 11.01 2.70 16.07
N THR A 23 11.85 1.97 16.81
CA THR A 23 12.61 0.83 16.27
C THR A 23 11.70 -0.34 15.92
N TYR A 24 10.67 -0.60 16.71
CA TYR A 24 9.66 -1.61 16.43
C TYR A 24 8.83 -1.26 15.18
N GLN A 25 8.41 0.01 15.06
CA GLN A 25 7.72 0.50 13.86
C GLN A 25 8.61 0.37 12.62
N LEU A 26 9.90 0.74 12.73
CA LEU A 26 10.90 0.57 11.66
C LEU A 26 11.14 -0.90 11.30
N CYS A 27 11.18 -1.79 12.28
CA CYS A 27 11.39 -3.22 12.05
C CYS A 27 10.15 -3.85 11.38
N HIS A 28 8.94 -3.47 11.82
CA HIS A 28 7.69 -3.91 11.20
C HIS A 28 7.57 -3.38 9.77
N ALA A 29 7.97 -2.13 9.57
CA ALA A 29 8.21 -1.53 8.27
C ALA A 29 9.12 -2.44 7.44
N LEU A 30 10.39 -2.61 7.80
CA LEU A 30 11.37 -3.39 7.03
C LEU A 30 10.94 -4.84 6.76
N SER A 31 10.23 -5.48 7.70
CA SER A 31 9.83 -6.89 7.62
C SER A 31 8.68 -7.15 6.63
N THR A 32 7.71 -6.23 6.54
CA THR A 32 6.54 -6.37 5.64
C THR A 32 6.76 -5.71 4.26
N GLN A 33 7.88 -5.00 4.09
CA GLN A 33 8.06 -3.98 3.05
C GLN A 33 8.54 -4.41 1.68
N GLN A 34 8.94 -5.65 1.47
CA GLN A 34 9.45 -5.99 0.13
C GLN A 34 8.33 -6.36 -0.83
N VAL A 35 7.26 -7.01 -0.35
CA VAL A 35 6.26 -7.62 -1.24
C VAL A 35 5.14 -6.64 -1.61
N ILE A 36 4.56 -5.93 -0.63
CA ILE A 36 3.39 -5.07 -0.85
C ILE A 36 3.72 -3.87 -1.78
N PRO A 37 4.82 -3.13 -1.58
CA PRO A 37 5.24 -2.07 -2.50
C PRO A 37 5.48 -2.54 -3.93
N VAL A 38 6.05 -3.74 -4.11
CA VAL A 38 6.34 -4.29 -5.44
C VAL A 38 5.04 -4.63 -6.15
N LEU A 39 4.09 -5.28 -5.47
CA LEU A 39 2.78 -5.61 -6.03
C LEU A 39 1.95 -4.35 -6.33
N LEU A 40 1.98 -3.34 -5.45
CA LEU A 40 1.23 -2.10 -5.65
C LEU A 40 1.82 -1.26 -6.78
N ASN A 41 3.15 -1.14 -6.88
CA ASN A 41 3.82 -0.24 -7.82
C ASN A 41 4.31 -0.89 -9.10
N TYR A 42 4.07 -2.18 -9.30
CA TYR A 42 4.43 -2.83 -10.54
C TYR A 42 3.66 -2.18 -11.69
N THR A 43 4.38 -1.68 -12.67
CA THR A 43 3.82 -1.22 -13.94
C THR A 43 4.71 -1.79 -15.03
N PRO A 44 4.17 -2.53 -16.01
CA PRO A 44 4.96 -3.03 -17.11
C PRO A 44 5.52 -1.86 -17.92
N LYS A 45 6.66 -2.08 -18.58
CA LYS A 45 7.27 -1.06 -19.45
C LYS A 45 6.41 -0.76 -20.67
N VAL A 46 5.64 -1.74 -21.14
CA VAL A 46 4.74 -1.62 -22.29
C VAL A 46 3.33 -1.94 -21.83
N GLY A 47 2.38 -1.08 -22.17
CA GLY A 47 0.95 -1.29 -21.96
C GLY A 47 0.24 -1.37 -23.31
N CYS A 48 -0.62 -2.38 -23.47
CA CYS A 48 -1.43 -2.55 -24.66
C CYS A 48 -2.89 -2.18 -24.36
N PHE A 49 -3.41 -1.17 -25.05
CA PHE A 49 -4.77 -0.68 -24.96
C PHE A 49 -5.46 -0.91 -26.31
N ASP A 50 -6.45 -1.80 -26.34
CA ASP A 50 -7.18 -2.23 -27.54
C ASP A 50 -6.24 -2.67 -28.68
N ASN A 51 -5.99 -1.74 -29.62
CA ASN A 51 -5.24 -1.90 -30.88
C ASN A 51 -3.90 -1.14 -30.90
N VAL A 52 -3.46 -0.59 -29.76
CA VAL A 52 -2.22 0.17 -29.66
C VAL A 52 -1.41 -0.33 -28.47
N CYS A 53 -0.15 -0.69 -28.68
CA CYS A 53 0.80 -1.00 -27.62
C CYS A 53 1.82 0.14 -27.52
N GLN A 54 1.95 0.74 -26.35
CA GLN A 54 2.77 1.92 -26.13
C GLN A 54 3.71 1.70 -24.94
N GLU A 55 4.85 2.37 -24.95
CA GLU A 55 5.73 2.43 -23.79
C GLU A 55 5.11 3.35 -22.72
N ILE A 56 5.13 2.89 -21.46
CA ILE A 56 4.52 3.61 -20.35
C ILE A 56 5.55 4.58 -19.77
N GLU A 57 5.39 5.86 -20.05
CA GLU A 57 6.20 6.92 -19.44
C GLU A 57 5.71 7.22 -18.01
N GLU A 58 6.67 7.41 -17.09
CA GLU A 58 6.43 7.81 -15.70
C GLU A 58 5.48 6.92 -14.87
N LYS A 59 5.34 5.62 -15.20
CA LYS A 59 4.43 4.66 -14.53
C LYS A 59 2.94 5.01 -14.63
N CYS A 60 2.55 5.93 -15.51
CA CYS A 60 1.15 6.25 -15.74
C CYS A 60 0.55 5.27 -16.77
N TYR A 61 -0.20 4.28 -16.28
CA TYR A 61 -0.85 3.28 -17.14
C TYR A 61 -2.12 3.82 -17.80
N ARG A 62 -1.98 4.78 -18.72
CA ARG A 62 -3.08 5.37 -19.49
C ARG A 62 -2.80 5.34 -20.99
N LYS A 63 -3.85 5.20 -21.79
CA LYS A 63 -3.78 5.38 -23.25
C LYS A 63 -3.28 6.79 -23.59
N CYS A 64 -2.23 6.86 -24.41
CA CYS A 64 -1.60 8.07 -24.87
C CYS A 64 -1.80 8.20 -26.38
N ASP A 65 -2.53 9.22 -26.82
CA ASP A 65 -2.87 9.40 -28.23
C ASP A 65 -1.66 9.83 -29.09
N THR A 66 -0.60 10.35 -28.46
CA THR A 66 0.62 10.86 -29.14
C THR A 66 1.81 9.90 -29.06
N CYS A 67 1.68 8.76 -28.38
CA CYS A 67 2.79 7.87 -28.12
C CYS A 67 3.05 6.89 -29.29
N THR A 68 4.33 6.56 -29.50
CA THR A 68 4.75 5.64 -30.56
C THR A 68 4.23 4.23 -30.29
N ASN A 69 3.60 3.61 -31.29
CA ASN A 69 3.11 2.23 -31.18
C ASN A 69 4.26 1.24 -31.41
N VAL A 70 4.59 0.48 -30.36
CA VAL A 70 5.66 -0.53 -30.35
C VAL A 70 5.34 -1.68 -31.32
N CYS A 71 4.05 -1.99 -31.50
CA CYS A 71 3.58 -3.06 -32.40
C CYS A 71 3.20 -2.56 -33.80
N ALA A 72 3.49 -1.30 -34.17
CA ALA A 72 3.15 -0.80 -35.51
C ALA A 72 3.93 -1.48 -36.65
N ASN A 73 5.10 -2.06 -36.35
CA ASN A 73 5.98 -2.70 -37.33
C ASN A 73 5.84 -4.24 -37.36
N SER A 74 4.95 -4.84 -36.56
CA SER A 74 4.73 -6.28 -36.57
C SER A 74 3.71 -6.67 -37.65
N THR A 75 3.98 -7.78 -38.33
CA THR A 75 3.07 -8.36 -39.34
C THR A 75 1.82 -8.97 -38.73
N ASP A 76 1.88 -9.33 -37.44
CA ASP A 76 0.75 -9.80 -36.64
C ASP A 76 0.70 -9.03 -35.32
N PHE A 77 -0.40 -8.31 -35.11
CA PHE A 77 -0.64 -7.50 -33.92
C PHE A 77 -0.91 -8.39 -32.69
N GLU A 78 -1.60 -9.52 -32.87
CA GLU A 78 -1.98 -10.40 -31.76
C GLU A 78 -0.77 -11.13 -31.17
N THR A 79 0.16 -11.59 -32.02
CA THR A 79 1.44 -12.13 -31.56
C THR A 79 2.24 -11.11 -30.77
N CYS A 80 2.33 -9.85 -31.25
CA CYS A 80 3.02 -8.77 -30.53
C CYS A 80 2.35 -8.46 -29.17
N LYS A 81 1.01 -8.39 -29.14
CA LYS A 81 0.23 -8.17 -27.92
C LYS A 81 0.45 -9.28 -26.89
N SER A 82 0.56 -10.53 -27.33
CA SER A 82 0.82 -11.67 -26.44
C SER A 82 2.19 -11.63 -25.77
N GLN A 83 3.20 -11.05 -26.44
CA GLN A 83 4.56 -10.93 -25.94
C GLN A 83 4.68 -9.90 -24.80
N TYR A 84 3.83 -8.88 -24.81
CA TYR A 84 3.84 -7.78 -23.83
C TYR A 84 2.70 -7.89 -22.80
N LYS A 85 2.14 -9.08 -22.58
CA LYS A 85 1.15 -9.28 -21.51
C LYS A 85 1.81 -9.05 -20.14
N PRO A 86 1.16 -8.31 -19.22
CA PRO A 86 1.68 -8.12 -17.86
C PRO A 86 1.69 -9.45 -17.09
N ASP A 87 2.70 -9.65 -16.24
CA ASP A 87 2.81 -10.86 -15.41
C ASP A 87 1.69 -10.94 -14.35
N PHE A 88 1.23 -9.78 -13.88
CA PHE A 88 0.10 -9.63 -12.97
C PHE A 88 -0.54 -8.24 -13.11
N LEU A 89 -1.84 -8.15 -12.84
CA LEU A 89 -2.55 -6.88 -12.79
C LEU A 89 -2.31 -6.24 -11.41
N SER A 90 -1.66 -5.08 -11.40
CA SER A 90 -1.39 -4.34 -10.16
C SER A 90 -2.44 -3.26 -9.89
N SER A 91 -2.54 -2.83 -8.63
CA SER A 91 -3.39 -1.70 -8.26
C SER A 91 -2.97 -0.39 -8.93
N ALA A 92 -1.70 -0.23 -9.30
CA ALA A 92 -1.23 0.92 -10.08
C ALA A 92 -1.85 0.97 -11.49
N MET A 93 -2.11 -0.19 -12.09
CA MET A 93 -2.74 -0.30 -13.41
C MET A 93 -4.26 -0.11 -13.32
N GLU A 94 -4.90 -0.62 -12.26
CA GLU A 94 -6.35 -0.54 -12.10
C GLU A 94 -6.84 0.87 -11.71
N TYR A 95 -6.16 1.53 -10.76
CA TYR A 95 -6.60 2.82 -10.22
C TYR A 95 -5.92 4.02 -10.89
N GLU A 96 -4.97 3.79 -11.80
CA GLU A 96 -4.19 4.82 -12.50
C GLU A 96 -3.63 5.93 -11.58
N TYR A 97 -3.36 5.65 -10.30
CA TYR A 97 -3.09 6.72 -9.34
C TYR A 97 -1.80 7.49 -9.67
N TYR A 98 -0.83 6.87 -10.35
CA TYR A 98 0.37 7.55 -10.86
C TYR A 98 0.10 8.63 -11.93
N CYS A 99 -1.05 8.56 -12.61
CA CYS A 99 -1.45 9.56 -13.61
C CYS A 99 -1.98 10.87 -12.99
N ILE A 100 -2.22 10.89 -11.67
CA ILE A 100 -2.74 12.04 -10.95
C ILE A 100 -1.57 12.74 -10.24
N GLY A 101 -1.39 14.04 -10.50
CA GLY A 101 -0.22 14.80 -10.00
C GLY A 101 -0.04 14.79 -8.47
N PHE A 102 -1.11 14.64 -7.69
CA PHE A 102 -1.04 14.55 -6.23
C PHE A 102 -0.34 13.27 -5.76
N TYR A 103 -0.68 12.12 -6.34
CA TYR A 103 -0.10 10.83 -5.98
C TYR A 103 1.29 10.60 -6.58
N LYS A 104 1.69 11.41 -7.57
CA LYS A 104 3.09 11.52 -8.03
C LYS A 104 3.99 12.10 -6.93
N ALA A 105 3.47 13.01 -6.11
CA ALA A 105 4.19 13.62 -4.99
C ALA A 105 4.09 12.81 -3.68
N PHE A 106 2.91 12.22 -3.40
CA PHE A 106 2.69 11.35 -2.26
C PHE A 106 2.38 9.92 -2.73
N SER A 107 3.38 9.04 -2.62
CA SER A 107 3.19 7.62 -2.93
C SER A 107 2.17 7.00 -1.96
N ALA A 108 1.34 6.09 -2.47
CA ALA A 108 0.41 5.29 -1.65
C ALA A 108 1.12 4.62 -0.46
N ILE A 109 2.39 4.27 -0.63
CA ILE A 109 3.27 3.71 0.39
C ILE A 109 3.49 4.70 1.55
N THR A 110 3.77 5.96 1.24
CA THR A 110 4.00 6.99 2.24
C THR A 110 2.75 7.23 3.07
N LEU A 111 1.59 7.24 2.42
CA LEU A 111 0.30 7.38 3.11
C LEU A 111 0.03 6.18 4.02
N GLN A 112 0.34 4.97 3.55
CA GLN A 112 0.21 3.75 4.35
C GLN A 112 1.11 3.76 5.59
N TYR A 113 2.39 4.16 5.48
CA TYR A 113 3.26 4.27 6.66
C TYR A 113 2.83 5.36 7.62
N LEU A 114 2.40 6.50 7.09
CA LEU A 114 1.89 7.57 7.94
C LEU A 114 0.66 7.09 8.72
N GLY A 115 -0.27 6.40 8.04
CA GLY A 115 -1.44 5.80 8.66
C GLY A 115 -1.10 4.79 9.75
N VAL A 116 -0.17 3.86 9.48
CA VAL A 116 0.29 2.87 10.47
C VAL A 116 0.98 3.54 11.67
N ALA A 117 1.81 4.55 11.43
CA ALA A 117 2.50 5.28 12.50
C ALA A 117 1.50 6.00 13.41
N VAL A 118 0.54 6.71 12.81
CA VAL A 118 -0.53 7.41 13.54
C VAL A 118 -1.43 6.42 14.28
N GLY A 119 -1.84 5.34 13.62
CA GLY A 119 -2.67 4.28 14.22
C GLY A 119 -1.99 3.64 15.43
N ASN A 120 -0.71 3.29 15.30
CA ASN A 120 0.04 2.71 16.41
C ASN A 120 0.23 3.69 17.57
N PHE A 121 0.40 4.99 17.31
CA PHE A 121 0.46 6.00 18.37
C PHE A 121 -0.84 6.06 19.16
N PHE A 122 -1.99 6.09 18.49
CA PHE A 122 -3.29 6.10 19.14
C PHE A 122 -3.57 4.79 19.89
N VAL A 123 -3.35 3.64 19.25
CA VAL A 123 -3.54 2.32 19.86
C VAL A 123 -2.64 2.16 21.09
N GLY A 124 -1.39 2.66 21.05
CA GLY A 124 -0.51 2.72 22.21
C GLY A 124 -1.13 3.49 23.38
N ASN A 125 -1.57 4.74 23.13
CA ASN A 125 -2.24 5.56 24.15
C ASN A 125 -3.51 4.89 24.72
N PHE A 126 -4.28 4.18 23.89
CA PHE A 126 -5.46 3.43 24.34
C PHE A 126 -5.08 2.18 25.14
N ALA A 127 -3.99 1.49 24.78
CA ALA A 127 -3.48 0.33 25.51
C ALA A 127 -3.03 0.70 26.93
N ASP A 128 -2.45 1.89 27.11
CA ASP A 128 -2.00 2.36 28.41
C ASP A 128 -3.17 2.71 29.34
N LYS A 129 -4.30 3.21 28.80
CA LYS A 129 -5.48 3.59 29.60
C LYS A 129 -6.44 2.44 29.90
N PHE A 130 -6.64 1.53 28.95
CA PHE A 130 -7.67 0.47 29.05
C PHE A 130 -7.08 -0.94 29.23
N GLY A 131 -5.76 -1.05 29.25
CA GLY A 131 -5.04 -2.31 29.33
C GLY A 131 -4.91 -3.00 27.97
N ARG A 132 -3.74 -3.61 27.75
CA ARG A 132 -3.31 -4.19 26.46
C ARG A 132 -4.29 -5.19 25.84
N ARG A 133 -4.99 -5.98 26.66
CA ARG A 133 -5.88 -7.06 26.20
C ARG A 133 -7.18 -6.53 25.57
N VAL A 134 -7.77 -5.49 26.14
CA VAL A 134 -9.03 -4.91 25.64
C VAL A 134 -8.75 -4.16 24.34
N THR A 135 -7.66 -3.41 24.28
CA THR A 135 -7.25 -2.66 23.09
C THR A 135 -6.94 -3.59 21.91
N LEU A 136 -6.27 -4.72 22.13
CA LEU A 136 -6.03 -5.72 21.07
C LEU A 136 -7.33 -6.34 20.54
N MET A 137 -8.28 -6.68 21.41
CA MET A 137 -9.57 -7.20 20.96
C MET A 137 -10.37 -6.16 20.18
N GLY A 138 -10.34 -4.89 20.59
CA GLY A 138 -10.95 -3.79 19.86
C GLY A 138 -10.34 -3.59 18.46
N ALA A 139 -9.01 -3.64 18.36
CA ALA A 139 -8.30 -3.51 17.09
C ALA A 139 -8.66 -4.64 16.11
N ILE A 140 -8.77 -5.89 16.58
CA ILE A 140 -9.17 -7.03 15.73
C ILE A 140 -10.63 -6.90 15.29
N LEU A 141 -11.52 -6.50 16.21
CA LEU A 141 -12.95 -6.32 15.92
C LEU A 141 -13.23 -5.20 14.93
N LEU A 142 -12.41 -4.15 14.90
CA LEU A 142 -12.53 -3.06 13.93
C LEU A 142 -11.79 -3.37 12.62
N GLY A 143 -10.63 -4.01 12.69
CA GLY A 143 -9.79 -4.29 11.52
C GLY A 143 -10.38 -5.33 10.57
N ILE A 144 -10.99 -6.40 11.09
CA ILE A 144 -11.58 -7.44 10.22
C ILE A 144 -12.73 -6.88 9.36
N PRO A 145 -13.72 -6.14 9.90
CA PRO A 145 -14.77 -5.53 9.09
C PRO A 145 -14.25 -4.51 8.07
N GLU A 146 -13.23 -3.71 8.44
CA GLU A 146 -12.65 -2.72 7.52
C GLU A 146 -12.01 -3.37 6.30
N LEU A 147 -11.31 -4.49 6.48
CA LEU A 147 -10.74 -5.28 5.37
C LEU A 147 -11.82 -5.85 4.45
N VAL A 148 -12.95 -6.28 5.01
CA VAL A 148 -14.10 -6.79 4.25
C VAL A 148 -14.79 -5.66 3.48
N LEU A 149 -14.92 -4.46 4.05
CA LEU A 149 -15.59 -3.33 3.41
C LEU A 149 -14.76 -2.66 2.31
N THR A 150 -13.43 -2.65 2.47
CA THR A 150 -12.51 -2.03 1.50
C THR A 150 -12.17 -2.94 0.32
N GLY A 151 -12.44 -4.24 0.43
CA GLY A 151 -12.37 -5.15 -0.71
C GLY A 151 -13.42 -4.78 -1.76
N LYS A 152 -12.99 -4.51 -2.99
CA LYS A 152 -13.91 -4.51 -4.14
C LYS A 152 -14.41 -5.94 -4.35
N TRP A 153 -15.69 -6.16 -4.10
CA TRP A 153 -16.38 -7.39 -4.47
C TRP A 153 -16.73 -7.31 -5.94
N GLU A 154 -15.77 -7.63 -6.81
CA GLU A 154 -16.13 -8.05 -8.16
C GLU A 154 -16.80 -9.42 -8.03
N PHE A 155 -18.11 -9.40 -7.80
CA PHE A 155 -18.94 -10.55 -8.09
C PHE A 155 -18.71 -10.86 -9.57
N ILE A 156 -18.10 -12.01 -9.81
CA ILE A 156 -17.92 -12.63 -11.12
C ILE A 156 -19.34 -12.84 -11.68
N ASP A 157 -19.91 -11.82 -12.31
CA ASP A 157 -21.02 -12.01 -13.23
C ASP A 157 -20.39 -12.61 -14.50
N GLY A 158 -20.77 -13.86 -14.77
CA GLY A 158 -20.21 -14.71 -15.82
C GLY A 158 -20.55 -14.29 -17.25
#